data_AF-A0A965FIK1-F1
#
_entry.id   AF-A0A965FIK1-F1
#
_cell.length_a   1.000
_cell.length_b   1.000
_cell.length_c   1.000
_cell.angle_alpha   90.00
_cell.angle_beta   90.00
_cell.angle_gamma   90.00
#
_symmetry.space_group_name_H-M   'P 1'
#
loop_
_entity.id
_entity.type
_entity.pdbx_description
1 polymer ?
#
loop_
_entity_poly.entity_id
_entity_poly.type
_entity_poly.pdbx_seq_one_letter_code
_entity_poly.pdbx_strand_id
1 'polypeptide(L)'
;MTHLYEASDQCFDPVSIQQEYLGYFERIQPFVTETPVLVHSLVEQGRQLLFEGAQGTFLDIDHGTYPFVTSSNTVSGNACAGGGIGPRHISDVVGIVKAYTTRVGSGPFPTELLDQTGEFLRSE
;
A
#
# COMPACT_ATOMS: atom_id res chain seq x y z
N MET A 1 -1.12 -34.77 -12.88
CA MET A 1 -0.50 -33.67 -12.11
C MET A 1 -1.64 -33.06 -11.31
N THR A 2 -1.60 -33.12 -9.97
CA THR A 2 -2.70 -32.63 -9.13
C THR A 2 -2.55 -31.12 -8.98
N HIS A 3 -3.52 -30.33 -9.45
CA HIS A 3 -3.49 -28.87 -9.33
C HIS A 3 -3.70 -28.49 -7.86
N LEU A 4 -2.75 -27.77 -7.27
CA LEU A 4 -2.76 -27.41 -5.83
C LEU A 4 -3.91 -26.47 -5.45
N TYR A 5 -4.59 -25.85 -6.43
CA TYR A 5 -5.58 -24.78 -6.25
C TYR A 5 -6.82 -24.90 -7.16
N GLU A 6 -7.12 -26.10 -7.69
CA GLU A 6 -8.21 -26.29 -8.66
C GLU A 6 -8.14 -25.33 -9.87
N ALA A 7 -6.94 -24.79 -10.15
CA ALA A 7 -6.73 -23.82 -11.21
C ALA A 7 -7.05 -24.46 -12.56
N SER A 8 -7.77 -23.72 -13.41
CA SER A 8 -8.08 -24.14 -14.77
C SER A 8 -6.82 -24.50 -15.55
N ASP A 9 -6.93 -25.47 -16.45
CA ASP A 9 -5.86 -25.78 -17.42
C ASP A 9 -5.58 -24.65 -18.42
N GLN A 10 -6.42 -23.60 -18.41
CA GLN A 10 -6.20 -22.40 -19.21
C GLN A 10 -4.96 -21.66 -18.71
N CYS A 11 -3.91 -21.70 -19.52
CA CYS A 11 -2.71 -20.91 -19.31
C CYS A 11 -2.90 -19.48 -19.87
N PHE A 12 -2.24 -18.51 -19.27
CA PHE A 12 -2.14 -17.17 -19.83
C PHE A 12 -1.28 -17.19 -21.10
N ASP A 13 -1.62 -16.37 -22.10
CA ASP A 13 -0.76 -16.17 -23.28
C ASP A 13 0.31 -15.11 -22.97
N PRO A 14 1.60 -15.49 -22.90
CA PRO A 14 2.67 -14.55 -22.58
C PRO A 14 2.84 -13.45 -23.64
N VAL A 15 2.54 -13.74 -24.91
CA VAL A 15 2.72 -12.78 -26.00
C VAL A 15 1.69 -11.67 -25.91
N SER A 16 0.43 -12.01 -25.69
CA SER A 16 -0.64 -11.04 -25.44
C SER A 16 -0.33 -10.13 -24.24
N ILE A 17 0.07 -10.71 -23.10
CA ILE A 17 0.44 -9.92 -21.90
C ILE A 17 1.61 -8.99 -22.20
N GLN A 18 2.64 -9.48 -22.89
CA GLN A 18 3.79 -8.66 -23.24
C GLN A 18 3.38 -7.47 -24.12
N GLN A 19 2.59 -7.71 -25.17
CA GLN A 19 2.16 -6.66 -26.09
C GLN A 19 1.34 -5.58 -25.37
N GLU A 20 0.42 -6.00 -24.50
CA GLU A 20 -0.39 -5.09 -23.70
C GLU A 20 0.50 -4.22 -22.78
N TYR A 21 1.42 -4.83 -22.05
CA TYR A 21 2.28 -4.11 -21.09
C TYR A 21 3.31 -3.21 -21.77
N LEU A 22 3.81 -3.59 -22.95
CA LEU A 22 4.64 -2.69 -23.76
C LEU A 22 3.86 -1.47 -24.22
N GLY A 23 2.58 -1.62 -24.59
CA GLY A 23 1.69 -0.49 -24.88
C GLY A 23 1.48 0.43 -23.69
N TYR A 24 1.43 -0.10 -22.45
CA TYR A 24 1.43 0.73 -21.25
C TYR A 24 2.75 1.43 -21.00
N PHE A 25 3.87 0.73 -21.23
CA PHE A 25 5.21 1.28 -21.00
C PHE A 25 5.48 2.52 -21.86
N GLU A 26 5.02 2.57 -23.11
CA GLU A 26 5.15 3.75 -23.97
C GLU A 26 4.61 5.04 -23.32
N ARG A 27 3.56 4.91 -22.50
CA ARG A 27 2.93 6.04 -21.78
C ARG A 27 3.63 6.36 -20.47
N ILE A 28 4.23 5.36 -19.81
CA ILE A 28 4.84 5.48 -18.48
C ILE A 28 6.30 5.89 -18.57
N GLN A 29 7.01 5.48 -19.64
CA GLN A 29 8.44 5.68 -19.83
C GLN A 29 8.92 7.12 -19.54
N PRO A 30 8.22 8.20 -19.96
CA PRO A 30 8.65 9.57 -19.67
C PRO A 30 8.73 9.93 -18.18
N PHE A 31 8.07 9.16 -17.31
CA PHE A 31 8.02 9.39 -15.87
C PHE A 31 8.97 8.48 -15.08
N VAL A 32 9.64 7.52 -15.74
CA VAL A 32 10.59 6.61 -15.10
C VAL A 32 11.88 7.37 -14.78
N THR A 33 12.31 7.33 -13.52
CA THR A 33 13.52 8.00 -13.06
C THR A 33 14.12 7.30 -11.84
N GLU A 34 15.37 7.64 -11.50
CA GLU A 34 16.02 7.22 -10.26
C GLU A 34 15.44 7.99 -9.07
N THR A 35 14.33 7.50 -8.53
CA THR A 35 13.58 8.18 -7.47
C THR A 35 14.41 8.48 -6.21
N PRO A 36 15.36 7.63 -5.73
CA PRO A 36 16.15 7.99 -4.56
C PRO A 36 17.08 9.19 -4.81
N VAL A 37 17.65 9.29 -6.01
CA VAL A 37 18.50 10.43 -6.41
C VAL A 37 17.68 11.70 -6.49
N LEU A 38 16.49 11.63 -7.10
CA LEU A 38 15.54 12.74 -7.15
C LEU A 38 15.17 13.22 -5.74
N VAL A 39 14.72 12.31 -4.88
CA VAL A 39 14.32 12.62 -3.49
C VAL A 39 15.48 13.26 -2.73
N HIS A 40 16.68 12.68 -2.81
CA HIS A 40 17.86 13.24 -2.15
C HIS A 40 18.17 14.66 -2.62
N SER A 41 18.16 14.90 -3.93
CA SER A 41 18.41 16.23 -4.49
C SER A 41 17.39 17.28 -4.03
N LEU A 42 16.12 16.89 -3.87
CA LEU A 42 15.06 17.78 -3.37
C LEU A 42 15.26 18.10 -1.89
N VAL A 43 15.72 17.13 -1.09
CA VAL A 43 16.10 17.36 0.31
C VAL A 43 17.27 18.34 0.41
N GLU A 44 18.33 18.16 -0.39
CA GLU A 44 19.48 19.09 -0.41
C GLU A 44 19.11 20.51 -0.83
N GLN A 45 18.13 20.66 -1.71
CA GLN A 45 17.57 21.95 -2.11
C GLN A 45 16.64 22.58 -1.05
N GLY A 46 16.44 21.92 0.10
CA GLY A 46 15.56 22.41 1.17
C GLY A 46 14.08 22.37 0.79
N ARG A 47 13.68 21.51 -0.16
CA ARG A 47 12.27 21.37 -0.56
C ARG A 47 11.50 20.59 0.49
N GLN A 48 10.23 20.96 0.67
CA GLN A 48 9.30 20.18 1.48
C GLN A 48 8.77 18.99 0.67
N LEU A 49 8.83 17.81 1.28
CA LEU A 49 8.37 16.55 0.71
C LEU A 49 7.23 16.01 1.57
N LEU A 50 6.18 15.52 0.93
CA LEU A 50 5.08 14.81 1.58
C LEU A 50 5.08 13.36 1.08
N PHE A 51 5.15 12.41 2.01
CA PHE A 51 5.02 10.99 1.73
C PHE A 51 3.61 10.54 2.09
N GLU A 52 2.85 10.11 1.10
CA GLU A 52 1.50 9.59 1.28
C GLU A 52 1.56 8.08 1.59
N GLY A 53 1.15 7.70 2.80
CA GLY A 53 1.11 6.31 3.23
C GLY A 53 -0.07 5.57 2.62
N ALA A 54 0.17 4.34 2.15
CA ALA A 54 -0.89 3.47 1.66
C ALA A 54 -1.17 2.33 2.64
N GLN A 55 -2.47 2.15 2.83
CA GLN A 55 -3.17 1.42 3.88
C GLN A 55 -2.91 1.96 5.30
N GLY A 56 -3.53 1.33 6.30
CA GLY A 56 -3.43 1.70 7.71
C GLY A 56 -2.47 0.79 8.49
N THR A 57 -1.99 1.29 9.62
CA THR A 57 -1.00 0.61 10.50
C THR A 57 -1.39 -0.82 10.89
N PHE A 58 -2.67 -1.10 11.15
CA PHE A 58 -3.09 -2.46 11.51
C PHE A 58 -3.14 -3.47 10.35
N LEU A 59 -2.86 -3.00 9.12
CA LEU A 59 -2.65 -3.85 7.95
C LEU A 59 -1.15 -4.02 7.63
N ASP A 60 -0.24 -3.50 8.44
CA ASP A 60 1.20 -3.68 8.25
C ASP A 60 1.60 -5.17 8.31
N ILE A 61 2.52 -5.62 7.46
CA ILE A 61 2.96 -7.02 7.41
C ILE A 61 3.59 -7.50 8.71
N ASP A 62 4.32 -6.64 9.43
CA ASP A 62 5.04 -6.97 10.65
C ASP A 62 4.26 -6.56 11.90
N HIS A 63 3.55 -5.43 11.83
CA HIS A 63 2.93 -4.79 12.98
C HIS A 63 1.39 -4.87 13.00
N GLY A 64 0.79 -5.43 11.96
CA GLY A 64 -0.65 -5.56 11.81
C GLY A 64 -1.23 -6.84 12.43
N THR A 65 -2.52 -7.07 12.18
CA THR A 65 -3.23 -8.28 12.65
C THR A 65 -2.94 -9.50 11.78
N TYR A 66 -1.68 -9.93 11.71
CA TYR A 66 -1.26 -11.09 10.91
C TYR A 66 -2.12 -12.34 11.21
N PRO A 67 -2.53 -13.14 10.21
CA PRO A 67 -2.20 -13.06 8.77
C PRO A 67 -3.13 -12.14 7.96
N PHE A 68 -4.02 -11.39 8.61
CA PHE A 68 -5.03 -10.57 7.95
C PHE A 68 -4.51 -9.14 7.74
N VAL A 69 -3.45 -9.04 6.96
CA VAL A 69 -2.64 -7.84 6.70
C VAL A 69 -2.34 -7.73 5.21
N THR A 70 -1.77 -6.61 4.76
CA THR A 70 -1.18 -6.52 3.43
C THR A 70 0.22 -7.12 3.41
N SER A 71 0.76 -7.30 2.21
CA SER A 71 2.08 -7.86 1.97
C SER A 71 3.22 -6.83 2.03
N SER A 72 3.01 -5.68 2.67
CA SER A 72 3.98 -4.58 2.73
C SER A 72 3.92 -3.82 4.05
N ASN A 73 4.94 -3.01 4.33
CA ASN A 73 4.92 -2.11 5.49
C ASN A 73 4.04 -0.88 5.22
N THR A 74 3.16 -0.56 6.15
CA THR A 74 2.24 0.58 6.12
C THR A 74 2.57 1.60 7.21
N VAL A 75 3.49 1.27 8.14
CA VAL A 75 4.02 2.21 9.11
C VAL A 75 4.86 3.31 8.45
N SER A 76 4.97 4.47 9.12
CA SER A 76 5.69 5.65 8.60
C SER A 76 7.15 5.39 8.26
N GLY A 77 7.79 4.40 8.91
CA GLY A 77 9.15 3.98 8.59
C GLY A 77 9.33 3.53 7.12
N ASN A 78 8.26 3.08 6.46
CA ASN A 78 8.30 2.70 5.05
C ASN A 78 8.58 3.88 4.12
N ALA A 79 8.38 5.13 4.55
CA ALA A 79 8.84 6.29 3.79
C ALA A 79 10.35 6.22 3.50
N CYS A 80 11.14 5.71 4.45
CA CYS A 80 12.58 5.55 4.27
C CYS A 80 12.91 4.41 3.31
N ALA A 81 12.39 3.21 3.59
CA ALA A 81 12.71 2.01 2.82
C ALA A 81 12.12 2.05 1.39
N GLY A 82 10.88 2.51 1.23
CA GLY A 82 10.19 2.57 -0.06
C GLY A 82 10.36 3.90 -0.81
N GLY A 83 10.52 5.01 -0.09
CA GLY A 83 10.64 6.36 -0.68
C GLY A 83 12.07 6.87 -0.85
N GLY A 84 13.07 6.17 -0.28
CA GLY A 84 14.49 6.52 -0.46
C GLY A 84 14.97 7.73 0.36
N ILE A 85 14.18 8.19 1.33
CA ILE A 85 14.59 9.27 2.24
C ILE A 85 15.35 8.71 3.45
N GLY A 86 16.43 9.39 3.87
CA GLY A 86 17.14 9.01 5.09
C GLY A 86 16.31 9.31 6.35
N PRO A 87 16.33 8.45 7.39
CA PRO A 87 15.47 8.58 8.57
C PRO A 87 15.69 9.89 9.35
N ARG A 88 16.88 10.50 9.25
CA ARG A 88 17.19 11.80 9.86
C ARG A 88 16.49 12.99 9.19
N HIS A 89 15.91 12.79 8.01
CA HIS A 89 15.21 13.84 7.24
C HIS A 89 13.69 13.80 7.42
N ILE A 90 13.16 12.81 8.16
CA ILE A 90 11.75 12.81 8.58
C ILE A 90 11.60 13.78 9.75
N SER A 91 10.88 14.87 9.53
CA SER A 91 10.62 15.87 10.58
C SER A 91 9.33 15.57 11.36
N ASP A 92 8.29 15.11 10.68
CA ASP A 92 6.95 14.98 11.23
C ASP A 92 6.24 13.72 10.70
N VAL A 93 5.37 13.15 11.51
CA VAL A 93 4.48 12.04 11.13
C VAL A 93 3.07 12.40 11.57
N VAL A 94 2.14 12.47 10.61
CA VAL A 94 0.73 12.76 10.88
C VAL A 94 -0.09 11.47 10.83
N GLY A 95 -0.62 11.05 11.97
CA GLY A 95 -1.53 9.91 12.07
C GLY A 95 -2.96 10.30 11.72
N ILE A 96 -3.53 9.68 10.69
CA ILE A 96 -4.93 9.88 10.32
C ILE A 96 -5.78 8.81 11.00
N VAL A 97 -6.70 9.23 11.85
CA VAL A 97 -7.62 8.36 12.57
C VAL A 97 -9.06 8.79 12.31
N LYS A 98 -9.93 7.82 12.04
CA LYS A 98 -11.37 8.06 11.92
C LYS A 98 -12.02 8.06 13.31
N ALA A 99 -13.08 8.83 13.49
CA ALA A 99 -13.84 8.89 14.75
C ALA A 99 -14.43 7.53 15.18
N TYR A 100 -14.53 6.58 14.25
CA TYR A 100 -14.95 5.20 14.46
C TYR A 100 -14.05 4.24 13.67
N THR A 101 -13.95 2.99 14.11
CA THR A 101 -13.12 1.97 13.46
C THR A 101 -13.88 1.24 12.36
N THR A 102 -13.20 0.92 11.26
CA THR A 102 -13.74 0.07 10.19
C THR A 102 -12.67 -0.87 9.67
N ARG A 103 -13.09 -2.02 9.15
CA ARG A 103 -12.23 -3.03 8.52
C ARG A 103 -12.91 -3.55 7.25
N VAL A 104 -12.12 -3.82 6.22
CA VAL A 104 -12.56 -4.59 5.03
C VAL A 104 -11.76 -5.89 5.01
N GLY A 105 -12.44 -7.00 4.75
CA GLY A 105 -11.87 -8.35 4.83
C GLY A 105 -11.92 -8.95 6.23
N SER A 106 -11.57 -10.24 6.31
CA SER A 106 -11.57 -11.02 7.56
C SER A 106 -10.50 -10.56 8.54
N GLY A 107 -10.58 -11.06 9.78
CA GLY A 107 -9.59 -10.90 10.83
C GLY A 107 -10.19 -10.33 12.12
N PRO A 108 -9.42 -10.30 13.22
CA PRO A 108 -9.94 -9.86 14.50
C PRO A 108 -10.38 -8.39 14.43
N PHE A 109 -11.56 -8.11 14.97
CA PHE A 109 -12.08 -6.76 15.10
C PHE A 109 -12.81 -6.61 16.45
N PRO A 110 -12.07 -6.27 17.53
CA PRO A 110 -12.62 -6.30 18.90
C PRO A 110 -13.83 -5.40 19.14
N THR A 111 -13.97 -4.33 18.35
CA THR A 111 -15.05 -3.34 18.45
C THR A 111 -16.04 -3.45 17.29
N GLU A 112 -16.10 -4.60 16.62
CA GLU A 112 -17.06 -4.84 15.55
C GLU A 112 -18.50 -4.73 16.08
N LEU A 113 -19.30 -3.89 15.41
CA LEU A 113 -20.72 -3.70 15.70
C LEU A 113 -21.55 -4.44 14.66
N LEU A 114 -22.26 -5.49 15.10
CA LEU A 114 -23.13 -6.32 14.26
C LEU A 114 -24.62 -5.98 14.43
N ASP A 115 -24.91 -4.81 14.98
CA ASP A 115 -26.24 -4.31 15.29
C ASP A 115 -26.60 -3.07 14.43
N GLN A 116 -27.70 -2.40 14.79
CA GLN A 116 -28.19 -1.21 14.11
C GLN A 116 -27.21 -0.02 14.18
N THR A 117 -26.38 0.07 15.23
CA THR A 117 -25.36 1.13 15.34
C THR A 117 -24.26 0.90 14.31
N GLY A 118 -23.85 -0.35 14.09
CA GLY A 118 -22.92 -0.70 13.03
C GLY A 118 -23.43 -0.35 11.64
N GLU A 119 -24.71 -0.60 11.37
CA GLU A 119 -25.32 -0.25 10.08
C GLU A 119 -25.42 1.27 9.87
N PHE A 120 -25.83 2.01 10.92
CA PHE A 120 -25.86 3.47 10.88
C PHE A 120 -24.49 4.07 10.53
N LEU A 121 -23.41 3.62 11.19
CA LEU A 121 -22.05 4.12 10.93
C LEU A 121 -21.53 3.78 9.52
N ARG A 122 -22.13 2.79 8.84
CA ARG A 122 -21.78 2.38 7.47
C ARG A 122 -22.51 3.21 6.42
N SER A 123 -23.75 3.64 6.72
CA SER A 123 -24.59 4.38 5.77
C SER A 123 -24.29 5.87 5.66
N GLU A 124 -23.56 6.43 6.64
CA GLU A 124 -23.06 7.81 6.63
C GLU A 124 -21.88 8.00 5.66
#